data_AF-A0A5J6U5Z3-F1
#
_entry.id   AF-A0A5J6U5Z3-F1
#
_cell.length_a   1.000
_cell.length_b   1.000
_cell.length_c   1.000
_cell.angle_alpha   90.00
_cell.angle_beta   90.00
_cell.angle_gamma   90.00
#
_symmetry.space_group_name_H-M   'P 1'
#
loop_
_entity.id
_entity.type
_entity.pdbx_description
1 polymer ?
#
loop_
_entity_poly.entity_id
_entity_poly.type
_entity_poly.pdbx_seq_one_letter_code
_entity_poly.pdbx_strand_id
1 'polypeptide(L)'
;MRTVTALALGAALLAAGPAAHAAPAEPRIALDRETVDPGDRVTVELTGWPAGNVLVELCGNGARRGTVDCAVGASAGTFVRAGTAAKVVLTAAKPPVGCPCVIAVRPVTGGEPRTAPIAVTGVPTLPATEAPATGSAPTRRLTATKVEVTGGGVGPGWLAGSADRTLRVTLRNNGTAALTDPALTLTAGRGEQPARVIDAPPLGTLAPGAERTYAVPVTLDAPAFGRYTIRGEIAGLDEPIAFTAEAASYPWGLPILGALLVPVPLITARRRAARSAAAGGSPRPSATGRPARTPNRTVAANIAWWTRARGLTPERVAEALTARTGRPRTPADLPPRAAECPFDPDTLDAVSRILDVPVAALLLPAPGGDEVSGRGAESSGERVLP
;
A
#
# COMPACT_ATOMS: atom_id res chain seq x y z
N MET A 1 -85.50 -4.46 64.24
CA MET A 1 -86.12 -4.39 62.90
C MET A 1 -85.11 -3.76 61.93
N ARG A 2 -84.93 -4.40 60.75
CA ARG A 2 -84.10 -4.04 59.57
C ARG A 2 -82.59 -4.41 59.66
N THR A 3 -82.22 -5.67 59.38
CA THR A 3 -81.77 -6.28 58.08
C THR A 3 -80.31 -5.93 57.72
N VAL A 4 -79.32 -6.81 57.98
CA VAL A 4 -78.76 -7.88 57.11
C VAL A 4 -77.97 -7.35 55.90
N THR A 5 -76.64 -7.54 55.91
CA THR A 5 -75.91 -8.40 54.95
C THR A 5 -74.43 -8.49 55.33
N ALA A 6 -73.99 -9.71 55.65
CA ALA A 6 -72.59 -10.10 55.71
C ALA A 6 -72.06 -10.35 54.28
N LEU A 7 -70.84 -9.91 53.98
CA LEU A 7 -70.09 -10.39 52.83
C LEU A 7 -68.67 -10.75 53.30
N ALA A 8 -68.45 -12.05 53.43
CA ALA A 8 -67.14 -12.66 53.55
C ALA A 8 -66.56 -12.83 52.14
N LEU A 9 -65.36 -12.31 51.90
CA LEU A 9 -64.48 -12.80 50.85
C LEU A 9 -63.06 -12.87 51.41
N GLY A 10 -62.62 -14.11 51.64
CA GLY A 10 -61.26 -14.44 52.01
C GLY A 10 -60.31 -14.25 50.84
N ALA A 11 -59.14 -13.70 51.13
CA ALA A 11 -57.94 -13.87 50.33
C ALA A 11 -56.90 -14.54 51.24
N ALA A 12 -56.76 -15.86 51.06
CA ALA A 12 -55.72 -16.65 51.68
C ALA A 12 -54.36 -16.18 51.14
N LEU A 13 -53.60 -15.48 51.99
CA LEU A 13 -52.20 -15.18 51.74
C LEU A 13 -51.39 -16.48 51.84
N LEU A 14 -51.07 -17.06 50.69
CA LEU A 14 -49.98 -18.02 50.53
C LEU A 14 -48.65 -17.32 50.85
N ALA A 15 -48.25 -17.36 52.12
CA ALA A 15 -46.91 -17.03 52.54
C ALA A 15 -45.95 -18.15 52.11
N ALA A 16 -45.57 -18.16 50.83
CA ALA A 16 -44.39 -18.86 50.37
C ALA A 16 -43.16 -18.09 50.90
N GLY A 17 -42.70 -18.46 52.09
CA GLY A 17 -41.44 -17.96 52.62
C GLY A 17 -40.29 -18.33 51.68
N PRO A 18 -39.38 -17.41 51.36
CA PRO A 18 -38.21 -17.75 50.55
C PRO A 18 -37.41 -18.80 51.28
N ALA A 19 -37.18 -19.95 50.64
CA ALA A 19 -36.19 -20.91 51.09
C ALA A 19 -34.86 -20.17 51.23
N ALA A 20 -34.41 -20.01 52.47
CA ALA A 20 -33.10 -19.47 52.78
C ALA A 20 -32.07 -20.32 52.06
N HIS A 21 -31.57 -19.82 50.94
CA HIS A 21 -30.40 -20.38 50.30
C HIS A 21 -29.27 -20.17 51.29
N ALA A 22 -28.84 -21.26 51.93
CA ALA A 22 -27.65 -21.25 52.76
C ALA A 22 -26.53 -20.59 51.93
N ALA A 23 -25.96 -19.51 52.46
CA ALA A 23 -24.85 -18.84 51.81
C ALA A 23 -23.79 -19.91 51.48
N PRO A 24 -23.19 -19.88 50.26
CA PRO A 24 -22.13 -20.82 49.94
C PRO A 24 -21.05 -20.70 51.01
N ALA A 25 -20.77 -21.82 51.68
CA ALA A 25 -19.75 -21.87 52.71
C ALA A 25 -18.42 -21.39 52.10
N GLU A 26 -17.71 -20.51 52.81
CA GLU A 26 -16.44 -20.00 52.33
C GLU A 26 -15.42 -21.14 52.20
N PRO A 27 -14.69 -21.25 51.07
CA PRO A 27 -13.70 -22.31 50.88
C PRO A 27 -12.57 -22.20 51.90
N ARG A 28 -12.34 -23.29 52.64
CA ARG A 28 -11.31 -23.39 53.68
C ARG A 28 -10.33 -24.51 53.38
N ILE A 29 -9.11 -24.33 53.86
CA ILE A 29 -8.01 -25.29 53.77
C ILE A 29 -7.55 -25.57 55.20
N ALA A 30 -7.57 -26.83 55.60
CA ALA A 30 -6.98 -27.30 56.86
C ALA A 30 -5.82 -28.25 56.54
N LEU A 31 -4.73 -28.11 57.28
CA LEU A 31 -3.54 -28.94 57.14
C LEU A 31 -3.44 -29.85 58.37
N ASP A 32 -3.01 -31.09 58.19
CA ASP A 32 -2.75 -32.01 59.30
C ASP A 32 -1.47 -31.66 60.08
N ARG A 33 -0.64 -30.76 59.54
CA ARG A 33 0.53 -30.18 60.19
C ARG A 33 0.92 -28.83 59.59
N GLU A 34 1.64 -28.04 60.39
CA GLU A 34 2.06 -26.69 60.02
C GLU A 34 3.55 -26.60 59.62
N THR A 35 4.34 -27.65 59.89
CA THR A 35 5.77 -27.71 59.55
C THR A 35 6.10 -29.03 58.85
N VAL A 36 6.95 -28.99 57.83
CA VAL A 36 7.35 -30.14 57.01
C VAL A 36 8.79 -30.09 56.56
N ASP A 37 9.38 -31.27 56.39
CA ASP A 37 10.61 -31.47 55.63
C ASP A 37 10.29 -31.83 54.16
N PRO A 38 11.15 -31.46 53.19
CA PRO A 38 10.99 -31.93 51.81
C PRO A 38 10.97 -33.47 51.75
N GLY A 39 9.93 -34.02 51.11
CA GLY A 39 9.64 -35.46 51.06
C GLY A 39 8.49 -35.91 51.97
N ASP A 40 8.10 -35.10 52.95
CA ASP A 40 6.96 -35.40 53.83
C ASP A 40 5.62 -35.40 53.08
N ARG A 41 4.62 -36.12 53.62
CA ARG A 41 3.28 -36.22 53.02
C ARG A 41 2.24 -35.44 53.81
N VAL A 42 1.85 -34.24 53.38
CA VAL A 42 0.84 -33.38 54.02
C VAL A 42 -0.57 -33.77 53.59
N THR A 43 -1.48 -33.93 54.55
CA THR A 43 -2.90 -34.10 54.25
C THR A 43 -3.56 -32.73 54.23
N VAL A 44 -4.13 -32.38 53.08
CA VAL A 44 -4.84 -31.13 52.86
C VAL A 44 -6.34 -31.43 52.83
N GLU A 45 -7.06 -30.89 53.79
CA GLU A 45 -8.52 -31.01 53.90
C GLU A 45 -9.20 -29.74 53.37
N LEU A 46 -10.13 -29.95 52.44
CA LEU A 46 -10.83 -28.91 51.70
C LEU A 46 -12.30 -28.93 52.09
N THR A 47 -12.81 -27.82 52.63
CA THR A 47 -14.22 -27.67 53.02
C THR A 47 -14.83 -26.39 52.42
N GLY A 48 -16.12 -26.39 52.10
CA GLY A 48 -16.78 -25.23 51.48
C GLY A 48 -16.39 -24.94 50.03
N TRP A 49 -15.71 -25.87 49.35
CA TRP A 49 -15.30 -25.68 47.95
C TRP A 49 -16.44 -25.98 46.96
N PRO A 50 -16.54 -25.24 45.84
CA PRO A 50 -17.41 -25.59 44.73
C PRO A 50 -17.08 -26.99 44.18
N ALA A 51 -18.08 -27.66 43.60
CA ALA A 51 -17.85 -28.94 42.95
C ALA A 51 -16.94 -28.79 41.72
N GLY A 52 -15.92 -29.64 41.61
CA GLY A 52 -14.96 -29.58 40.51
C GLY A 52 -13.58 -30.13 40.86
N ASN A 53 -12.71 -30.19 39.86
CA ASN A 53 -11.31 -30.55 40.07
C ASN A 53 -10.54 -29.36 40.64
N VAL A 54 -9.69 -29.64 41.63
CA VAL A 54 -8.79 -28.67 42.24
C VAL A 54 -7.36 -29.18 42.21
N LEU A 55 -6.42 -28.25 42.11
CA LEU A 55 -4.99 -28.47 42.13
C LEU A 55 -4.42 -27.89 43.42
N VAL A 56 -3.61 -28.67 44.13
CA VAL A 56 -2.98 -28.34 45.41
C VAL A 56 -1.47 -28.34 45.25
N GLU A 57 -0.84 -27.24 45.65
CA GLU A 57 0.57 -26.99 45.40
C GLU A 57 1.23 -26.28 46.59
N LEU A 58 2.49 -26.62 46.86
CA LEU A 58 3.31 -25.89 47.83
C LEU A 58 4.07 -24.77 47.11
N CYS A 59 3.90 -23.53 47.57
CA CYS A 59 4.46 -22.35 46.96
C CYS A 59 5.29 -21.53 47.94
N GLY A 60 6.35 -20.88 47.43
CA GLY A 60 7.07 -19.80 48.09
C GLY A 60 6.42 -18.45 47.79
N ASN A 61 7.03 -17.36 48.27
CA ASN A 61 6.57 -15.98 48.03
C ASN A 61 5.07 -15.75 48.31
N GLY A 62 4.45 -16.54 49.19
CA GLY A 62 3.02 -16.53 49.47
C GLY A 62 2.12 -16.83 48.28
N ALA A 63 2.63 -17.53 47.25
CA ALA A 63 1.96 -17.75 45.96
C ALA A 63 1.57 -16.45 45.21
N ARG A 64 2.24 -15.32 45.50
CA ARG A 64 1.91 -14.00 44.97
C ARG A 64 1.97 -13.87 43.45
N ARG A 65 2.85 -14.63 42.78
CA ARG A 65 2.95 -14.66 41.30
C ARG A 65 2.23 -15.87 40.70
N GLY A 66 1.40 -16.56 41.49
CA GLY A 66 0.67 -17.76 41.07
C GLY A 66 1.59 -18.98 40.99
N THR A 67 1.32 -19.85 40.01
CA THR A 67 1.96 -21.16 39.85
C THR A 67 3.49 -21.10 39.67
N VAL A 68 4.05 -19.98 39.20
CA VAL A 68 5.51 -19.83 39.04
C VAL A 68 6.27 -19.82 40.38
N ASP A 69 5.58 -19.54 41.49
CA ASP A 69 6.16 -19.60 42.83
C ASP A 69 6.00 -21.00 43.46
N CYS A 70 5.42 -21.96 42.74
CA CYS A 70 5.00 -23.26 43.26
C CYS A 70 5.88 -24.43 42.78
N ALA A 71 6.02 -25.45 43.63
CA ALA A 71 6.67 -26.71 43.29
C ALA A 71 5.73 -27.59 42.44
N VAL A 72 5.48 -27.16 41.19
CA VAL A 72 4.52 -27.78 40.26
C VAL A 72 4.73 -29.29 40.05
N GLY A 73 5.98 -29.76 40.09
CA GLY A 73 6.33 -31.17 39.90
C GLY A 73 5.89 -32.08 41.05
N ALA A 74 5.56 -31.51 42.21
CA ALA A 74 5.03 -32.21 43.37
C ALA A 74 3.55 -31.88 43.64
N SER A 75 2.85 -31.31 42.65
CA SER A 75 1.45 -30.95 42.77
C SER A 75 0.55 -32.18 42.94
N ALA A 76 -0.58 -31.98 43.61
CA ALA A 76 -1.60 -33.02 43.81
C ALA A 76 -2.97 -32.52 43.36
N GLY A 77 -3.69 -33.33 42.60
CA GLY A 77 -5.05 -33.03 42.16
C GLY A 77 -6.08 -33.85 42.94
N THR A 78 -7.28 -33.30 43.12
CA THR A 78 -8.44 -34.05 43.61
C THR A 78 -9.75 -33.48 43.07
N PHE A 79 -10.83 -34.24 43.18
CA PHE A 79 -12.17 -33.79 42.82
C PHE A 79 -12.99 -33.50 44.09
N VAL A 80 -13.49 -32.27 44.21
CA VAL A 80 -14.41 -31.88 45.28
C VAL A 80 -15.84 -32.16 44.83
N ARG A 81 -16.59 -32.90 45.64
CA ARG A 81 -18.02 -33.12 45.43
C ARG A 81 -18.83 -32.06 46.20
N ALA A 82 -19.94 -31.61 45.59
CA ALA A 82 -20.79 -30.57 46.16
C ALA A 82 -21.20 -30.88 47.61
N GLY A 83 -20.99 -29.93 48.52
CA GLY A 83 -21.41 -30.02 49.92
C GLY A 83 -20.61 -31.01 50.80
N THR A 84 -19.51 -31.57 50.29
CA THR A 84 -18.69 -32.55 51.03
C THR A 84 -17.24 -32.08 51.17
N ALA A 85 -16.59 -32.49 52.27
CA ALA A 85 -15.16 -32.29 52.44
C ALA A 85 -14.36 -33.20 51.48
N ALA A 86 -13.25 -32.70 50.95
CA ALA A 86 -12.30 -33.49 50.17
C ALA A 86 -10.94 -33.53 50.89
N LYS A 87 -10.22 -34.64 50.75
CA LYS A 87 -8.85 -34.79 51.27
C LYS A 87 -7.92 -35.14 50.13
N VAL A 88 -6.73 -34.56 50.17
CA VAL A 88 -5.67 -34.85 49.20
C VAL A 88 -4.33 -34.86 49.92
N VAL A 89 -3.46 -35.79 49.53
CA VAL A 89 -2.12 -35.90 50.09
C VAL A 89 -1.14 -35.23 49.14
N LEU A 90 -0.45 -34.21 49.63
CA LEU A 90 0.59 -33.48 48.90
C LEU A 90 1.96 -33.93 49.41
N THR A 91 2.90 -34.22 48.50
CA THR A 91 4.29 -34.44 48.88
C THR A 91 5.00 -33.09 48.96
N ALA A 92 5.52 -32.75 50.14
CA ALA A 92 6.23 -31.50 50.35
C ALA A 92 7.50 -31.47 49.49
N ALA A 93 7.66 -30.41 48.69
CA ALA A 93 8.85 -30.16 47.89
C ALA A 93 9.30 -28.72 48.10
N LYS A 94 10.59 -28.45 47.89
CA LYS A 94 11.11 -27.08 47.98
C LYS A 94 10.53 -26.24 46.84
N PRO A 95 9.91 -25.08 47.14
CA PRO A 95 9.45 -24.17 46.11
C PRO A 95 10.64 -23.50 45.39
N PRO A 96 10.44 -22.99 44.16
CA PRO A 96 11.50 -22.32 43.39
C PRO A 96 11.94 -20.97 43.99
N VAL A 97 11.15 -20.42 44.91
CA VAL A 97 11.37 -19.12 45.58
C VAL A 97 11.25 -19.33 47.09
N GLY A 98 11.99 -18.55 47.88
CA GLY A 98 11.94 -18.65 49.35
C GLY A 98 10.58 -18.32 49.97
N CYS A 99 10.42 -18.61 51.26
CA CYS A 99 9.19 -18.38 52.02
C CYS A 99 8.90 -16.85 52.19
N PRO A 100 7.66 -16.39 52.47
CA PRO A 100 6.57 -17.10 53.13
C PRO A 100 6.03 -18.26 52.29
N CYS A 101 5.95 -19.44 52.89
CA CYS A 101 5.51 -20.65 52.21
C CYS A 101 4.03 -20.91 52.50
N VAL A 102 3.30 -21.33 51.47
CA VAL A 102 1.86 -21.60 51.55
C VAL A 102 1.49 -22.85 50.75
N ILE A 103 0.45 -23.54 51.18
CA ILE A 103 -0.30 -24.48 50.35
C ILE A 103 -1.36 -23.68 49.59
N ALA A 104 -1.22 -23.60 48.27
CA ALA A 104 -2.19 -22.97 47.39
C ALA A 104 -3.11 -24.02 46.76
N VAL A 105 -4.42 -23.79 46.83
CA VAL A 105 -5.45 -24.64 46.23
C VAL A 105 -6.21 -23.83 45.19
N ARG A 106 -6.33 -24.38 43.97
CA ARG A 106 -6.91 -23.70 42.80
C ARG A 106 -7.92 -24.59 42.09
N PRO A 107 -9.11 -24.09 41.72
CA PRO A 107 -9.95 -24.77 40.75
C PRO A 107 -9.24 -24.86 39.40
N VAL A 108 -9.27 -26.02 38.75
CA VAL A 108 -8.66 -26.17 37.41
C VAL A 108 -9.37 -25.34 36.33
N THR A 109 -10.63 -24.98 36.59
CA THR A 109 -11.46 -24.12 35.73
C THR A 109 -11.09 -22.64 35.84
N GLY A 110 -10.11 -22.29 36.68
CA GLY A 110 -9.70 -20.91 36.96
C GLY A 110 -10.37 -20.33 38.20
N GLY A 111 -9.79 -19.25 38.71
CA GLY A 111 -10.18 -18.58 39.96
C GLY A 111 -8.97 -18.18 40.80
N GLU A 112 -9.19 -17.35 41.81
CA GLU A 112 -8.14 -16.97 42.75
C GLU A 112 -7.77 -18.16 43.67
N PRO A 113 -6.48 -18.48 43.85
CA PRO A 113 -6.07 -19.51 44.79
C PRO A 113 -6.49 -19.14 46.22
N ARG A 114 -6.96 -20.12 46.98
CA ARG A 114 -6.96 -20.02 48.44
C ARG A 114 -5.65 -20.57 48.97
N THR A 115 -5.13 -19.95 50.02
CA THR A 115 -3.82 -20.30 50.58
C THR A 115 -3.91 -20.59 52.07
N ALA A 116 -3.09 -21.53 52.54
CA ALA A 116 -2.85 -21.81 53.95
C ALA A 116 -1.35 -21.77 54.25
N PRO A 117 -0.88 -21.09 55.30
CA PRO A 117 0.55 -21.02 55.61
C PRO A 117 1.11 -22.39 56.01
N ILE A 118 2.37 -22.65 55.65
CA ILE A 118 3.12 -23.84 56.07
C ILE A 118 4.61 -23.50 56.18
N ALA A 119 5.28 -23.98 57.23
CA ALA A 119 6.72 -23.86 57.40
C ALA A 119 7.43 -25.04 56.70
N VAL A 120 8.45 -24.75 55.90
CA VAL A 120 9.24 -25.76 55.19
C VAL A 120 10.69 -25.67 55.63
N THR A 121 11.22 -26.75 56.20
CA THR A 121 12.60 -26.78 56.70
C THR A 121 13.60 -26.60 55.55
N GLY A 122 14.63 -25.78 55.80
CA GLY A 122 15.71 -25.58 54.84
C GLY A 122 15.33 -24.78 53.58
N VAL A 123 14.27 -23.97 53.67
CA VAL A 123 13.91 -22.94 52.68
C VAL A 123 14.06 -21.56 53.34
N PRO A 124 14.88 -20.64 52.78
CA PRO A 124 15.09 -19.33 53.40
C PRO A 124 13.82 -18.48 53.34
N THR A 125 13.59 -17.69 54.39
CA THR A 125 12.54 -16.65 54.41
C THR A 125 13.04 -15.41 53.69
N LEU A 126 12.33 -14.98 52.65
CA LEU A 126 12.62 -13.76 51.92
C LEU A 126 12.04 -12.55 52.66
N PRO A 127 12.85 -11.50 52.92
CA PRO A 127 12.34 -10.20 53.33
C PRO A 127 11.35 -9.66 52.28
N ALA A 128 10.38 -8.85 52.71
CA ALA A 128 9.40 -8.26 51.80
C ALA A 128 10.03 -7.44 50.66
N THR A 129 11.21 -6.85 50.89
CA THR A 129 11.98 -6.08 49.89
C THR A 129 12.62 -6.95 48.80
N GLU A 130 12.93 -8.22 49.11
CA GLU A 130 13.54 -9.18 48.18
C GLU A 130 12.51 -10.12 47.55
N ALA A 131 11.31 -10.17 48.13
CA ALA A 131 10.19 -10.97 47.65
C ALA A 131 9.75 -10.49 46.26
N PRO A 132 9.76 -11.36 45.22
CA PRO A 132 9.33 -10.97 43.89
C PRO A 132 7.88 -10.49 43.85
N ALA A 133 7.64 -9.26 43.37
CA ALA A 133 6.32 -8.65 43.39
C ALA A 133 5.35 -9.24 42.35
N THR A 134 4.06 -9.30 42.69
CA THR A 134 2.95 -9.56 41.76
C THR A 134 2.93 -8.45 40.71
N GLY A 135 3.10 -8.81 39.43
CA GLY A 135 3.14 -7.85 38.31
C GLY A 135 4.52 -7.51 37.75
N SER A 136 5.61 -8.08 38.29
CA SER A 136 6.97 -7.91 37.74
C SER A 136 7.33 -8.88 36.62
N ALA A 137 6.36 -9.39 35.85
CA ALA A 137 6.71 -9.96 34.56
C ALA A 137 7.20 -8.79 33.68
N PRO A 138 8.46 -8.81 33.21
CA PRO A 138 8.99 -7.72 32.43
C PRO A 138 8.18 -7.62 31.14
N THR A 139 7.48 -6.49 30.96
CA THR A 139 6.58 -6.28 29.82
C THR A 139 7.40 -5.92 28.59
N ARG A 140 7.08 -6.55 27.46
CA ARG A 140 7.69 -6.33 26.15
C ARG A 140 6.74 -5.50 25.31
N ARG A 141 6.83 -4.18 25.43
CA ARG A 141 6.02 -3.23 24.64
C ARG A 141 6.90 -2.27 23.87
N LEU A 142 6.56 -2.10 22.60
CA LEU A 142 7.24 -1.18 21.70
C LEU A 142 6.20 -0.27 21.04
N THR A 143 6.59 0.94 20.64
CA THR A 143 5.72 1.84 19.87
C THR A 143 6.54 2.53 18.81
N ALA A 144 6.00 2.58 17.58
CA ALA A 144 6.54 3.42 16.52
C ALA A 144 6.06 4.85 16.75
N THR A 145 6.91 5.71 17.30
CA THR A 145 6.57 7.11 17.62
C THR A 145 6.57 7.99 16.37
N LYS A 146 7.39 7.63 15.38
CA LYS A 146 7.53 8.39 14.14
C LYS A 146 7.83 7.46 12.97
N VAL A 147 7.12 7.64 11.86
CA VAL A 147 7.30 6.86 10.64
C VAL A 147 7.25 7.81 9.45
N GLU A 148 8.36 7.92 8.72
CA GLU A 148 8.49 8.82 7.58
C GLU A 148 9.25 8.13 6.45
N VAL A 149 8.87 8.41 5.21
CA VAL A 149 9.64 8.01 4.03
C VAL A 149 10.28 9.25 3.44
N THR A 150 11.59 9.17 3.26
CA THR A 150 12.40 10.23 2.66
C THR A 150 13.11 9.71 1.43
N GLY A 151 13.71 10.63 0.67
CA GLY A 151 14.34 10.33 -0.60
C GLY A 151 13.40 10.53 -1.78
N GLY A 152 13.91 10.26 -2.97
CA GLY A 152 13.40 10.84 -4.21
C GLY A 152 14.22 12.06 -4.62
N GLY A 153 14.50 12.13 -5.91
CA GLY A 153 15.37 13.11 -6.52
C GLY A 153 15.53 12.80 -7.99
N VAL A 154 16.38 13.59 -8.68
CA VAL A 154 16.75 13.30 -10.06
C VAL A 154 17.47 11.95 -10.12
N GLY A 155 16.97 11.04 -10.95
CA GLY A 155 17.48 9.67 -11.01
C GLY A 155 16.67 8.76 -11.92
N PRO A 156 16.90 7.43 -11.90
CA PRO A 156 16.23 6.49 -12.79
C PRO A 156 14.70 6.56 -12.70
N GLY A 157 14.14 6.75 -11.52
CA GLY A 157 12.69 6.88 -11.30
C GLY A 157 12.03 8.05 -12.05
N TRP A 158 12.78 9.09 -12.45
CA TRP A 158 12.26 10.16 -13.31
C TRP A 158 11.96 9.70 -14.73
N LEU A 159 12.57 8.61 -15.17
CA LEU A 159 12.35 7.96 -16.46
C LEU A 159 11.65 6.60 -16.28
N ALA A 160 10.87 6.45 -15.21
CA ALA A 160 10.18 5.22 -14.83
C ALA A 160 11.11 4.02 -14.58
N GLY A 161 12.38 4.26 -14.24
CA GLY A 161 13.29 3.24 -13.71
C GLY A 161 12.97 2.85 -12.26
N SER A 162 13.94 2.28 -11.55
CA SER A 162 13.83 2.03 -10.10
C SER A 162 13.87 3.34 -9.31
N ALA A 163 13.31 3.33 -8.09
CA ALA A 163 13.32 4.50 -7.21
C ALA A 163 13.76 4.12 -5.80
N ASP A 164 14.91 4.65 -5.39
CA ASP A 164 15.42 4.47 -4.03
C ASP A 164 14.75 5.43 -3.04
N ARG A 165 14.39 4.87 -1.89
CA ARG A 165 13.75 5.54 -0.75
C ARG A 165 14.44 5.15 0.53
N THR A 166 14.23 5.94 1.57
CA THR A 166 14.72 5.64 2.91
C THR A 166 13.56 5.77 3.88
N LEU A 167 13.15 4.64 4.44
CA LEU A 167 12.20 4.58 5.54
C LEU A 167 12.93 4.97 6.82
N ARG A 168 12.43 5.98 7.53
CA ARG A 168 12.87 6.34 8.88
C ARG A 168 11.76 5.97 9.86
N VAL A 169 12.08 5.06 10.77
CA VAL A 169 11.17 4.64 11.84
C VAL A 169 11.82 4.88 13.20
N THR A 170 11.13 5.61 14.06
CA THR A 170 11.54 5.82 15.45
C THR A 170 10.74 4.88 16.34
N LEU A 171 11.46 4.03 17.06
CA LEU A 171 10.91 3.01 17.94
C LEU A 171 11.25 3.36 19.39
N ARG A 172 10.25 3.31 20.26
CA ARG A 172 10.38 3.53 21.70
C ARG A 172 9.96 2.29 22.48
N ASN A 173 10.82 1.85 23.39
CA ASN A 173 10.48 0.78 24.33
C ASN A 173 9.65 1.35 25.48
N ASN A 174 8.36 1.04 25.47
CA ASN A 174 7.41 1.44 26.52
C ASN A 174 7.18 0.33 27.56
N GLY A 175 7.89 -0.80 27.42
CA GLY A 175 7.86 -1.91 28.35
C GLY A 175 8.86 -1.76 29.50
N THR A 176 8.82 -2.73 30.40
CA THR A 176 9.76 -2.85 31.54
C THR A 176 10.88 -3.86 31.26
N ALA A 177 10.80 -4.61 30.16
CA ALA A 177 11.84 -5.52 29.67
C ALA A 177 12.84 -4.82 28.74
N ALA A 178 14.12 -5.19 28.81
CA ALA A 178 15.05 -4.91 27.72
C ALA A 178 14.72 -5.81 26.51
N LEU A 179 14.56 -5.22 25.34
CA LEU A 179 14.28 -5.94 24.09
C LEU A 179 15.60 -6.12 23.34
N THR A 180 16.00 -7.36 23.11
CA THR A 180 17.23 -7.68 22.36
C THR A 180 16.86 -8.20 20.99
N ASP A 181 17.15 -7.39 19.98
CA ASP A 181 16.95 -7.65 18.55
C ASP A 181 15.59 -8.25 18.19
N PRO A 182 14.47 -7.55 18.48
CA PRO A 182 13.15 -8.04 18.12
C PRO A 182 13.02 -8.19 16.60
N ALA A 183 12.36 -9.26 16.16
CA ALA A 183 12.22 -9.58 14.73
C ALA A 183 11.35 -8.54 14.03
N LEU A 184 11.99 -7.72 13.18
CA LEU A 184 11.34 -6.74 12.31
C LEU A 184 11.22 -7.31 10.90
N THR A 185 9.98 -7.43 10.43
CA THR A 185 9.66 -7.79 9.04
C THR A 185 9.19 -6.54 8.31
N LEU A 186 9.80 -6.25 7.16
CA LEU A 186 9.39 -5.15 6.30
C LEU A 186 8.93 -5.67 4.95
N THR A 187 7.82 -5.15 4.46
CA THR A 187 7.34 -5.40 3.10
C THR A 187 7.02 -4.10 2.37
N ALA A 188 7.26 -4.07 1.05
CA ALA A 188 6.96 -2.92 0.20
C ALA A 188 6.25 -3.34 -1.08
N GLY A 189 5.37 -2.48 -1.61
CA GLY A 189 4.61 -2.81 -2.80
C GLY A 189 3.45 -1.88 -3.02
N ARG A 190 2.52 -2.28 -3.89
CA ARG A 190 1.28 -1.53 -4.15
C ARG A 190 0.13 -2.13 -3.35
N GLY A 191 -0.82 -1.30 -2.96
CA GLY A 191 -1.98 -1.70 -2.15
C GLY A 191 -1.69 -1.69 -0.65
N GLU A 192 -2.65 -2.18 0.14
CA GLU A 192 -2.58 -2.13 1.61
C GLU A 192 -1.72 -3.25 2.22
N GLN A 193 -1.56 -4.35 1.49
CA GLN A 193 -0.86 -5.56 1.94
C GLN A 193 0.26 -5.92 0.95
N PRO A 194 1.39 -5.19 1.01
CA PRO A 194 2.53 -5.50 0.17
C PRO A 194 3.17 -6.83 0.56
N ALA A 195 3.57 -7.63 -0.44
CA ALA A 195 4.13 -8.98 -0.23
C ALA A 195 5.66 -9.06 -0.40
N ARG A 196 6.29 -8.07 -1.06
CA ARG A 196 7.74 -8.12 -1.32
C ARG A 196 8.49 -7.77 -0.05
N VAL A 197 9.29 -8.70 0.44
CA VAL A 197 10.12 -8.55 1.64
C VAL A 197 11.28 -7.58 1.37
N ILE A 198 11.63 -6.80 2.39
CA ILE A 198 12.79 -5.91 2.43
C ILE A 198 13.68 -6.34 3.59
N ASP A 199 14.99 -6.34 3.37
CA ASP A 199 15.96 -6.62 4.42
C ASP A 199 15.89 -5.54 5.51
N ALA A 200 15.48 -5.95 6.71
CA ALA A 200 15.46 -5.09 7.87
C ALA A 200 16.84 -5.13 8.57
N PRO A 201 17.37 -3.97 9.02
CA PRO A 201 18.58 -3.96 9.84
C PRO A 201 18.30 -4.57 11.22
N PRO A 202 19.31 -5.14 11.90
CA PRO A 202 19.18 -5.55 13.29
C PRO A 202 18.84 -4.33 14.15
N LEU A 203 17.85 -4.48 15.02
CA LEU A 203 17.41 -3.44 15.94
C LEU A 203 18.30 -3.39 17.20
N GLY A 204 19.04 -4.46 17.48
CA GLY A 204 19.92 -4.56 18.63
C GLY A 204 19.15 -4.41 19.95
N THR A 205 19.83 -4.00 21.02
CA THR A 205 19.21 -3.94 22.35
C THR A 205 18.59 -2.56 22.64
N LEU A 206 17.28 -2.52 22.89
CA LEU A 206 16.54 -1.36 23.39
C LEU A 206 16.22 -1.54 24.89
N ALA A 207 16.87 -0.75 25.74
CA ALA A 207 16.56 -0.69 27.16
C ALA A 207 15.15 -0.12 27.43
N PRO A 208 14.54 -0.40 28.59
CA PRO A 208 13.28 0.22 28.99
C PRO A 208 13.33 1.75 28.89
N GLY A 209 12.34 2.36 28.26
CA GLY A 209 12.27 3.82 28.04
C GLY A 209 13.17 4.36 26.93
N ALA A 210 14.06 3.54 26.33
CA ALA A 210 14.94 3.98 25.26
C ALA A 210 14.15 4.22 23.96
N GLU A 211 14.59 5.22 23.21
CA GLU A 211 14.05 5.59 21.90
C GLU A 211 15.18 5.64 20.88
N ARG A 212 14.99 5.01 19.71
CA ARG A 212 15.97 4.97 18.63
C ARG A 212 15.32 5.10 17.27
N THR A 213 16.02 5.77 16.35
CA THR A 213 15.59 5.93 14.97
C THR A 213 16.41 5.03 14.05
N TYR A 214 15.74 4.25 13.22
CA TYR A 214 16.32 3.34 12.23
C TYR A 214 16.06 3.88 10.84
N ALA A 215 17.09 3.85 9.98
CA ALA A 215 17.00 4.22 8.59
C ALA A 215 17.16 2.97 7.73
N VAL A 216 16.11 2.60 6.99
CA VAL A 216 16.07 1.40 6.17
C VAL A 216 16.00 1.80 4.70
N PRO A 217 16.99 1.40 3.86
CA PRO A 217 16.93 1.63 2.44
C PRO A 217 15.84 0.76 1.80
N VAL A 218 15.03 1.35 0.93
CA VAL A 218 13.94 0.69 0.23
C VAL A 218 14.04 1.03 -1.24
N THR A 219 14.28 0.02 -2.08
CA THR A 219 14.31 0.19 -3.54
C THR A 219 12.97 -0.26 -4.12
N LEU A 220 12.30 0.66 -4.81
CA LEU A 220 11.10 0.37 -5.59
C LEU A 220 11.51 -0.10 -6.99
N ASP A 221 11.07 -1.30 -7.36
CA ASP A 221 11.44 -1.92 -8.63
C ASP A 221 10.87 -1.15 -9.84
N ALA A 222 11.59 -1.21 -10.97
CA ALA A 222 11.13 -0.64 -12.22
C ALA A 222 9.97 -1.47 -12.82
N PRO A 223 8.95 -0.83 -13.41
CA PRO A 223 8.78 0.61 -13.53
C PRO A 223 8.21 1.25 -12.26
N ALA A 224 8.96 2.17 -11.65
CA ALA A 224 8.55 2.85 -10.43
C ALA A 224 7.58 4.00 -10.73
N PHE A 225 6.29 3.68 -10.77
CA PHE A 225 5.20 4.63 -11.02
C PHE A 225 4.03 4.43 -10.05
N GLY A 226 3.56 5.54 -9.48
CA GLY A 226 2.39 5.60 -8.59
C GLY A 226 2.75 5.62 -7.10
N ARG A 227 1.78 5.25 -6.27
CA ARG A 227 1.92 5.16 -4.81
C ARG A 227 2.28 3.75 -4.39
N TYR A 228 3.09 3.64 -3.37
CA TYR A 228 3.61 2.43 -2.78
C TYR A 228 3.42 2.51 -1.27
N THR A 229 3.10 1.37 -0.68
CA THR A 229 2.96 1.20 0.76
C THR A 229 4.15 0.38 1.23
N ILE A 230 4.74 0.82 2.33
CA ILE A 230 5.75 0.09 3.08
C ILE A 230 5.10 -0.28 4.42
N ARG A 231 5.09 -1.56 4.75
CA ARG A 231 4.52 -2.09 5.98
C ARG A 231 5.64 -2.71 6.80
N GLY A 232 5.69 -2.37 8.08
CA GLY A 232 6.59 -2.98 9.05
C GLY A 232 5.82 -3.65 10.16
N GLU A 233 6.25 -4.85 10.53
CA GLU A 233 5.67 -5.62 11.62
C GLU A 233 6.77 -6.11 12.55
N ILE A 234 6.57 -5.94 13.86
CA ILE A 234 7.50 -6.37 14.89
C ILE A 234 6.83 -7.44 15.74
N ALA A 235 7.38 -8.65 15.69
CA ALA A 235 6.91 -9.81 16.45
C ALA A 235 7.75 -10.01 17.73
N GLY A 236 7.32 -10.96 18.58
CA GLY A 236 8.04 -11.30 19.82
C GLY A 236 7.82 -10.31 20.99
N LEU A 237 6.80 -9.46 20.87
CA LEU A 237 6.30 -8.57 21.91
C LEU A 237 5.07 -9.18 22.59
N ASP A 238 4.66 -8.60 23.73
CA ASP A 238 3.40 -9.01 24.38
C ASP A 238 2.19 -8.66 23.50
N GLU A 239 2.30 -7.59 22.72
CA GLU A 239 1.36 -7.19 21.67
C GLU A 239 2.18 -6.87 20.40
N PRO A 240 1.95 -7.55 19.27
CA PRO A 240 2.64 -7.26 18.02
C PRO A 240 2.27 -5.86 17.53
N ILE A 241 3.24 -5.14 16.99
CA ILE A 241 2.98 -3.81 16.42
C ILE A 241 3.18 -3.82 14.91
N ALA A 242 2.29 -3.11 14.22
CA ALA A 242 2.39 -2.86 12.79
C ALA A 242 2.39 -1.35 12.53
N PHE A 243 3.17 -0.92 11.55
CA PHE A 243 3.18 0.45 11.07
C PHE A 243 3.23 0.48 9.55
N THR A 244 2.70 1.56 8.97
CA THR A 244 2.66 1.77 7.52
C THR A 244 3.25 3.12 7.16
N ALA A 245 3.84 3.18 5.97
CA ALA A 245 4.39 4.41 5.42
C ALA A 245 4.13 4.45 3.92
N GLU A 246 3.81 5.63 3.38
CA GLU A 246 3.56 5.80 1.95
C GLU A 246 4.77 6.41 1.23
N ALA A 247 5.02 5.93 0.02
CA ALA A 247 6.01 6.46 -0.90
C ALA A 247 5.38 6.67 -2.28
N ALA A 248 5.81 7.68 -3.02
CA ALA A 248 5.32 7.91 -4.39
C ALA A 248 6.47 8.15 -5.36
N SER A 249 6.35 7.60 -6.57
CA SER A 249 7.30 7.78 -7.67
C SER A 249 6.57 8.20 -8.94
N TYR A 250 7.03 9.28 -9.56
CA TYR A 250 6.44 9.82 -10.79
C TYR A 250 7.55 10.16 -11.80
N PRO A 251 7.41 9.72 -13.06
CA PRO A 251 8.43 9.90 -14.09
C PRO A 251 8.36 11.33 -14.66
N TRP A 252 8.81 12.31 -13.88
CA TRP A 252 8.82 13.74 -14.27
C TRP A 252 9.77 14.06 -15.42
N GLY A 253 10.72 13.18 -15.75
CA GLY A 253 11.66 13.41 -16.84
C GLY A 253 10.97 13.56 -18.19
N LEU A 254 9.95 12.74 -18.47
CA LEU A 254 9.17 12.80 -19.71
C LEU A 254 8.36 14.10 -19.88
N PRO A 255 7.52 14.53 -18.91
CA PRO A 255 6.77 15.78 -19.05
C PRO A 255 7.69 17.00 -19.07
N ILE A 256 8.81 17.00 -18.33
CA ILE A 256 9.79 18.10 -18.37
C ILE A 256 10.48 18.16 -19.73
N LEU A 257 10.94 17.03 -20.26
CA LEU A 257 11.53 16.98 -21.60
C LEU A 257 10.54 17.44 -22.67
N GLY A 258 9.29 16.98 -22.59
CA GLY A 258 8.21 17.44 -23.45
C GLY A 258 8.07 18.96 -23.40
N ALA A 259 7.95 19.55 -22.20
CA ALA A 259 7.83 20.99 -22.00
C ALA A 259 9.04 21.77 -22.57
N LEU A 260 10.26 21.24 -22.45
CA LEU A 260 11.48 21.85 -22.98
C LEU A 260 11.57 21.77 -24.52
N LEU A 261 10.98 20.75 -25.15
CA LEU A 261 10.99 20.58 -26.61
C LEU A 261 9.94 21.44 -27.32
N VAL A 262 8.82 21.78 -26.68
CA VAL A 262 7.77 22.66 -27.25
C VAL A 262 8.31 23.99 -27.83
N PRO A 263 9.21 24.75 -27.17
CA PRO A 263 9.71 26.02 -27.69
C PRO A 263 10.77 25.89 -28.80
N VAL A 264 11.38 24.72 -28.98
CA VAL A 264 12.45 24.50 -29.98
C VAL A 264 12.04 24.86 -31.42
N PRO A 265 10.88 24.44 -31.96
CA PRO A 265 10.46 24.84 -33.32
C PRO A 265 10.31 26.35 -33.46
N LEU A 266 9.79 27.05 -32.44
CA LEU A 266 9.64 28.50 -32.48
C LEU A 266 10.99 29.23 -32.47
N ILE A 267 11.91 28.80 -31.60
CA ILE A 267 13.26 29.38 -31.50
C ILE A 267 14.06 29.12 -32.79
N THR A 268 13.97 27.91 -33.33
CA THR A 268 14.67 27.56 -34.59
C THR A 268 14.12 28.34 -35.78
N ALA A 269 12.80 28.54 -35.88
CA ALA A 269 12.19 29.40 -36.90
C ALA A 269 12.67 30.85 -36.78
N ARG A 270 12.67 31.43 -35.56
CA ARG A 270 13.17 32.79 -35.30
C ARG A 270 14.65 32.96 -35.65
N ARG A 271 15.50 32.00 -35.26
CA ARG A 271 16.94 32.02 -35.57
C ARG A 271 17.24 31.86 -37.06
N ARG A 272 16.41 31.13 -37.81
CA ARG A 272 16.52 31.06 -39.27
C ARG A 272 16.16 32.42 -39.89
N ALA A 273 15.04 33.01 -39.48
CA ALA A 273 14.62 34.34 -39.96
C ALA A 273 15.66 35.44 -39.66
N ALA A 274 16.22 35.47 -38.44
CA ALA A 274 17.24 36.44 -38.05
C ALA A 274 18.57 36.26 -38.81
N ARG A 275 18.98 35.01 -39.10
CA ARG A 275 20.17 34.74 -39.91
C ARG A 275 19.98 35.15 -41.37
N SER A 276 18.79 34.93 -41.94
CA SER A 276 18.46 35.43 -43.28
C SER A 276 18.50 36.95 -43.36
N ALA A 277 18.14 37.66 -42.28
CA ALA A 277 18.22 39.12 -42.21
C ALA A 277 19.65 39.63 -41.98
N ALA A 278 20.45 38.95 -41.15
CA ALA A 278 21.82 39.35 -40.81
C ALA A 278 22.86 38.97 -41.89
N ALA A 279 22.55 38.00 -42.76
CA ALA A 279 23.41 37.59 -43.87
C ALA A 279 23.59 38.66 -44.96
N GLY A 280 23.01 39.87 -44.80
CA GLY A 280 23.58 41.11 -45.33
C GLY A 280 23.84 41.18 -46.84
N GLY A 281 23.23 40.28 -47.63
CA GLY A 281 23.22 40.36 -49.07
C GLY A 281 22.15 41.37 -49.45
N SER A 282 22.57 42.59 -49.80
CA SER A 282 21.74 43.61 -50.44
C SER A 282 20.74 42.92 -51.40
N PRO A 283 19.41 43.12 -51.26
CA PRO A 283 18.46 42.55 -52.18
C PRO A 283 18.69 43.22 -53.53
N ARG A 284 19.53 42.60 -54.37
CA ARG A 284 19.35 42.70 -55.82
C ARG A 284 17.89 42.30 -56.04
N PRO A 285 17.09 43.07 -56.78
CA PRO A 285 15.75 42.64 -57.17
C PRO A 285 15.91 41.44 -58.10
N SER A 286 16.12 40.27 -57.53
CA SER A 286 15.79 39.02 -58.18
C SER A 286 14.29 39.07 -58.35
N ALA A 287 13.88 39.30 -59.60
CA ALA A 287 12.52 39.16 -60.08
C ALA A 287 12.05 37.69 -59.94
N THR A 288 12.00 37.18 -58.71
CA THR A 288 11.48 35.86 -58.34
C THR A 288 10.91 35.91 -56.92
N GLY A 289 10.24 37.00 -56.57
CA GLY A 289 9.20 36.97 -55.54
C GLY A 289 7.99 36.26 -56.13
N ARG A 290 7.98 34.92 -56.13
CA ARG A 290 6.78 34.19 -56.55
C ARG A 290 5.70 34.55 -55.52
N PRO A 291 4.59 35.20 -55.92
CA PRO A 291 3.54 35.54 -54.97
C PRO A 291 3.08 34.27 -54.26
N ALA A 292 2.79 34.36 -52.96
CA ALA A 292 2.20 33.26 -52.20
C ALA A 292 1.07 32.64 -53.03
N ARG A 293 1.17 31.35 -53.35
CA ARG A 293 0.14 30.68 -54.15
C ARG A 293 -1.15 30.70 -53.34
N THR A 294 -2.19 31.31 -53.88
CA THR A 294 -3.53 31.19 -53.31
C THR A 294 -3.93 29.70 -53.31
N PRO A 295 -4.82 29.26 -52.40
CA PRO A 295 -5.32 27.89 -52.39
C PRO A 295 -5.83 27.44 -53.77
N ASN A 296 -6.53 28.31 -54.51
CA ASN A 296 -7.01 28.03 -55.87
C ASN A 296 -5.86 27.76 -56.85
N ARG A 297 -4.73 28.48 -56.74
CA ARG A 297 -3.54 28.22 -57.57
C ARG A 297 -2.88 26.89 -57.23
N THR A 298 -2.91 26.45 -55.97
CA THR A 298 -2.42 25.13 -55.57
C THR A 298 -3.30 24.03 -56.17
N VAL A 299 -4.62 24.15 -56.03
CA VAL A 299 -5.59 23.21 -56.62
C VAL A 299 -5.43 23.12 -58.14
N ALA A 300 -5.38 24.26 -58.82
CA ALA A 300 -5.20 24.30 -60.27
C ALA A 300 -3.89 23.64 -60.73
N ALA A 301 -2.80 23.84 -59.99
CA ALA A 301 -1.51 23.20 -60.28
C ALA A 301 -1.57 21.67 -60.09
N ASN A 302 -2.24 21.21 -59.04
CA ASN A 302 -2.41 19.78 -58.76
C ASN A 302 -3.30 19.09 -59.80
N ILE A 303 -4.41 19.72 -60.20
CA ILE A 303 -5.26 19.22 -61.30
C ILE A 303 -4.43 19.08 -62.57
N ALA A 304 -3.67 20.12 -62.96
CA ALA A 304 -2.81 20.06 -64.15
C ALA A 304 -1.69 19.02 -64.06
N TRP A 305 -1.17 18.76 -62.86
CA TRP A 305 -0.19 17.71 -62.62
C TRP A 305 -0.79 16.32 -62.77
N TRP A 306 -1.91 16.05 -62.09
CA TRP A 306 -2.59 14.75 -62.14
C TRP A 306 -3.17 14.43 -63.51
N THR A 307 -3.72 15.41 -64.23
CA THR A 307 -4.16 15.25 -65.62
C THR A 307 -3.01 14.72 -66.49
N ARG A 308 -1.82 15.31 -66.37
CA ARG A 308 -0.61 14.83 -67.09
C ARG A 308 -0.15 13.46 -66.60
N ALA A 309 -0.11 13.25 -65.29
CA ALA A 309 0.29 11.98 -64.69
C ALA A 309 -0.60 10.81 -65.13
N ARG A 310 -1.88 11.07 -65.41
CA ARG A 310 -2.86 10.10 -65.90
C ARG A 310 -2.93 10.01 -67.44
N GLY A 311 -2.09 10.75 -68.16
CA GLY A 311 -2.09 10.76 -69.63
C GLY A 311 -3.39 11.28 -70.25
N LEU A 312 -4.17 12.08 -69.52
CA LEU A 312 -5.43 12.63 -69.99
C LEU A 312 -5.18 13.95 -70.73
N THR A 313 -5.88 14.15 -71.84
CA THR A 313 -5.87 15.45 -72.53
C THR A 313 -6.86 16.41 -71.87
N PRO A 314 -6.62 17.74 -71.91
CA PRO A 314 -7.55 18.74 -71.38
C PRO A 314 -8.98 18.61 -71.95
N GLU A 315 -9.11 18.20 -73.21
CA GLU A 315 -10.39 17.97 -73.89
C GLU A 315 -11.17 16.85 -73.22
N ARG A 316 -10.49 15.73 -72.91
CA ARG A 316 -11.12 14.58 -72.24
C ARG A 316 -11.55 14.91 -70.83
N VAL A 317 -10.79 15.75 -70.11
CA VAL A 317 -11.18 16.21 -68.78
C VAL A 317 -12.39 17.15 -68.85
N ALA A 318 -12.41 18.08 -69.82
CA ALA A 318 -13.54 18.99 -70.02
C ALA A 318 -14.83 18.24 -70.44
N GLU A 319 -14.72 17.25 -71.32
CA GLU A 319 -15.81 16.37 -71.73
C GLU A 319 -16.35 15.58 -70.54
N ALA A 320 -15.47 14.95 -69.75
CA ALA A 320 -15.86 14.19 -68.57
C ALA A 320 -16.50 15.06 -67.48
N LEU A 321 -16.02 16.30 -67.30
CA LEU A 321 -16.63 17.27 -66.40
C LEU A 321 -18.01 17.70 -66.88
N THR A 322 -18.17 17.90 -68.19
CA THR A 322 -19.48 18.22 -68.77
C THR A 322 -20.48 17.10 -68.51
N ALA A 323 -20.06 15.85 -68.76
CA ALA A 323 -20.88 14.67 -68.52
C ALA A 323 -21.28 14.50 -67.05
N ARG A 324 -20.39 14.81 -66.10
CA ARG A 324 -20.65 14.64 -64.67
C ARG A 324 -21.36 15.81 -63.99
N THR A 325 -21.09 17.03 -64.42
CA THR A 325 -21.66 18.24 -63.78
C THR A 325 -22.90 18.77 -64.49
N GLY A 326 -23.21 18.26 -65.69
CA GLY A 326 -24.33 18.72 -66.51
C GLY A 326 -24.16 20.14 -67.07
N ARG A 327 -23.00 20.78 -66.87
CA ARG A 327 -22.66 22.11 -67.35
C ARG A 327 -21.64 22.01 -68.48
N PRO A 328 -21.85 22.65 -69.64
CA PRO A 328 -20.87 22.62 -70.72
C PRO A 328 -19.53 23.20 -70.24
N ARG A 329 -18.46 22.41 -70.34
CA ARG A 329 -17.08 22.80 -70.03
C ARG A 329 -16.21 22.65 -71.25
N THR A 330 -15.31 23.61 -71.45
CA THR A 330 -14.30 23.60 -72.50
C THR A 330 -12.90 23.50 -71.88
N PRO A 331 -11.86 23.13 -72.64
CA PRO A 331 -10.48 23.18 -72.17
C PRO A 331 -10.06 24.58 -71.66
N ALA A 332 -10.69 25.64 -72.14
CA ALA A 332 -10.43 27.01 -71.69
C ALA A 332 -10.93 27.29 -70.26
N ASP A 333 -11.85 26.46 -69.75
CA ASP A 333 -12.42 26.53 -68.41
C ASP A 333 -11.60 25.74 -67.37
N LEU A 334 -10.51 25.08 -67.81
CA LEU A 334 -9.59 24.32 -66.98
C LEU A 334 -8.42 25.21 -66.48
N PRO A 335 -7.64 24.75 -65.51
CA PRO A 335 -6.38 25.39 -65.15
C PRO A 335 -5.51 25.72 -66.38
N PRO A 336 -4.86 26.88 -66.43
CA PRO A 336 -4.65 27.81 -65.32
C PRO A 336 -5.71 28.90 -65.13
N ARG A 337 -6.66 29.10 -66.05
CA ARG A 337 -7.66 30.18 -65.94
C ARG A 337 -8.61 30.00 -64.75
N ALA A 338 -8.99 28.76 -64.47
CA ALA A 338 -9.79 28.42 -63.28
C ALA A 338 -9.11 28.78 -61.95
N ALA A 339 -7.78 28.99 -61.92
CA ALA A 339 -7.04 29.32 -60.70
C ALA A 339 -7.37 30.69 -60.12
N GLU A 340 -8.00 31.57 -60.91
CA GLU A 340 -8.42 32.92 -60.52
C GLU A 340 -9.78 32.92 -59.80
N CYS A 341 -10.57 31.86 -59.95
CA CYS A 341 -11.87 31.70 -59.31
C CYS A 341 -11.82 30.61 -58.22
N PRO A 342 -12.68 30.69 -57.18
CA PRO A 342 -12.83 29.60 -56.22
C PRO A 342 -13.42 28.36 -56.90
N PHE A 343 -12.89 27.19 -56.56
CA PHE A 343 -13.45 25.92 -57.00
C PHE A 343 -14.64 25.54 -56.11
N ASP A 344 -15.78 25.30 -56.74
CA ASP A 344 -16.97 24.80 -56.06
C ASP A 344 -16.79 23.32 -55.64
N PRO A 345 -17.29 22.89 -54.47
CA PRO A 345 -17.14 21.52 -53.97
C PRO A 345 -17.58 20.43 -54.96
N ASP A 346 -18.67 20.63 -55.71
CA ASP A 346 -19.16 19.64 -56.67
C ASP A 346 -18.19 19.48 -57.85
N THR A 347 -17.53 20.57 -58.23
CA THR A 347 -16.48 20.55 -59.26
C THR A 347 -15.24 19.83 -58.75
N LEU A 348 -14.85 20.04 -57.49
CA LEU A 348 -13.71 19.34 -56.89
C LEU A 348 -13.94 17.84 -56.76
N ASP A 349 -15.13 17.42 -56.31
CA ASP A 349 -15.49 16.00 -56.27
C ASP A 349 -15.46 15.38 -57.67
N ALA A 350 -16.07 16.04 -58.65
CA ALA A 350 -16.08 15.57 -60.04
C ALA A 350 -14.67 15.40 -60.61
N VAL A 351 -13.78 16.39 -60.41
CA VAL A 351 -12.37 16.31 -60.85
C VAL A 351 -11.64 15.18 -60.12
N SER A 352 -11.87 15.01 -58.82
CA SER A 352 -11.24 13.95 -58.03
C SER A 352 -11.59 12.55 -58.56
N ARG A 353 -12.85 12.33 -58.97
CA ARG A 353 -13.30 11.07 -59.58
C ARG A 353 -12.80 10.86 -61.01
N ILE A 354 -12.66 11.94 -61.79
CA ILE A 354 -12.12 11.88 -63.16
C ILE A 354 -10.63 11.53 -63.14
N LEU A 355 -9.89 12.13 -62.20
CA LEU A 355 -8.45 11.92 -62.05
C LEU A 355 -8.12 10.71 -61.15
N ASP A 356 -9.14 10.10 -60.54
CA ASP A 356 -9.06 8.94 -59.65
C ASP A 356 -8.08 9.19 -58.48
N VAL A 357 -8.22 10.34 -57.83
CA VAL A 357 -7.41 10.76 -56.67
C VAL A 357 -8.32 11.27 -55.56
N PRO A 358 -7.93 11.10 -54.27
CA PRO A 358 -8.70 11.69 -53.18
C PRO A 358 -8.68 13.21 -53.27
N VAL A 359 -9.79 13.88 -52.92
CA VAL A 359 -9.91 15.36 -52.94
C VAL A 359 -8.76 16.04 -52.18
N ALA A 360 -8.28 15.43 -51.08
CA ALA A 360 -7.13 15.93 -50.32
C ALA A 360 -5.85 16.07 -51.16
N ALA A 361 -5.62 15.20 -52.15
CA ALA A 361 -4.47 15.28 -53.06
C ALA A 361 -4.56 16.49 -54.02
N LEU A 362 -5.74 17.08 -54.19
CA LEU A 362 -5.91 18.33 -54.94
C LEU A 362 -5.66 19.56 -54.07
N LEU A 363 -5.86 19.47 -52.75
CA LEU A 363 -5.76 20.60 -51.81
C LEU A 363 -4.35 20.79 -51.25
N LEU A 364 -3.56 19.72 -51.15
CA LEU A 364 -2.21 19.75 -50.58
C LEU A 364 -1.16 20.11 -51.64
N PRO A 365 -0.09 20.86 -51.30
CA PRO A 365 0.99 21.14 -52.23
C PRO A 365 1.65 19.83 -52.69
N ALA A 366 1.72 19.60 -54.01
CA ALA A 366 2.34 18.40 -54.57
C ALA A 366 3.80 18.25 -54.08
N PRO A 367 4.22 17.03 -53.69
CA PRO A 367 5.62 16.77 -53.37
C PRO A 367 6.46 16.83 -54.66
N GLY A 368 7.29 17.86 -54.85
CA GLY A 368 8.33 17.88 -55.90
C GLY A 368 8.29 18.99 -56.96
N GLY A 369 7.75 20.18 -56.65
CA GLY A 369 7.59 21.26 -57.64
C GLY A 369 8.82 22.12 -57.97
N ASP A 370 10.02 21.84 -57.45
CA ASP A 370 11.15 22.77 -57.51
C ASP A 370 12.33 22.34 -58.41
N GLU A 371 12.25 21.24 -59.17
CA GLU A 371 13.46 20.73 -59.85
C GLU A 371 13.27 20.23 -61.29
N VAL A 372 12.51 20.93 -62.14
CA VAL A 372 12.64 20.77 -63.61
C VAL A 372 12.35 22.10 -64.33
N SER A 373 13.31 23.02 -64.30
CA SER A 373 13.47 24.03 -65.35
C SER A 373 14.87 24.64 -65.24
N GLY A 374 15.87 23.92 -65.76
CA GLY A 374 17.26 24.35 -65.62
C GLY A 374 18.30 23.30 -66.00
N ARG A 375 18.19 22.72 -67.19
CA ARG A 375 19.35 22.18 -67.89
C ARG A 375 19.01 22.03 -69.37
N GLY A 376 19.49 22.99 -70.16
CA GLY A 376 19.64 22.81 -71.60
C GLY A 376 20.66 21.71 -71.82
N ALA A 377 20.33 20.78 -72.72
CA ALA A 377 21.28 19.86 -73.29
C ALA A 377 21.38 20.18 -74.78
N GLU A 378 22.55 20.73 -75.14
CA GLU A 378 23.12 20.67 -76.48
C GLU A 378 22.93 19.27 -77.08
N SER A 379 22.49 19.22 -78.34
CA SER A 379 22.58 18.02 -79.17
C SER A 379 23.44 18.37 -80.38
N SER A 380 24.70 17.92 -80.33
CA SER A 380 25.61 17.87 -81.47
C SER A 380 25.59 16.47 -82.07
N GLY A 381 25.46 16.46 -83.40
CA GLY A 381 25.66 15.42 -84.40
C GLY A 381 26.21 14.04 -83.99
N GLU A 382 25.45 13.02 -84.35
CA GLU A 382 25.92 11.66 -84.58
C GLU A 382 26.42 11.54 -86.04
N ARG A 383 27.71 11.23 -86.22
CA ARG A 383 28.30 10.84 -87.50
C ARG A 383 28.67 9.36 -87.39
N VAL A 384 28.09 8.56 -88.29
CA VAL A 384 28.25 7.12 -88.46
C VAL A 384 29.64 6.78 -89.02
N LEU A 385 30.22 5.66 -88.56
CA LEU A 385 30.99 4.60 -89.27
C LEU A 385 32.04 3.96 -88.33
N PRO A 386 32.54 2.74 -88.62
CA PRO A 386 32.37 1.91 -89.81
C PRO A 386 31.50 0.66 -89.66
#